data_AF-A0A7C7JSM8-F1
#
_entry.id   AF-A0A7C7JSM8-F1
#
_cell.length_a   1.000
_cell.length_b   1.000
_cell.length_c   1.000
_cell.angle_alpha   90.00
_cell.angle_beta   90.00
_cell.angle_gamma   90.00
#
_symmetry.space_group_name_H-M   'P 1'
#
loop_
_entity.id
_entity.type
_entity.pdbx_description
1 polymer ?
#
loop_
_entity_poly.entity_id
_entity_poly.type
_entity_poly.pdbx_seq_one_letter_code
_entity_poly.pdbx_strand_id
1 'polypeptide(L)'
;MEINYDNIKVIGFDADDTLWVNETYFRDAEQEFAKLLSQFETPNKIDQELFKMEMKNLPVYGYGVKGFVLSMVEMAIELSNGTVSNGVMSKILEIGKDMINKDVELLEGVEEVLQN
;
A
#
# COMPACT_ATOMS: atom_id res chain seq x y z
N MET A 1 15.43 -11.84 37.48
CA MET A 1 16.71 -11.34 36.95
C MET A 1 16.37 -10.04 36.24
N GLU A 2 16.76 -8.88 36.75
CA GLU A 2 16.49 -7.59 36.09
C GLU A 2 17.41 -7.44 34.87
N ILE A 3 16.83 -6.99 33.75
CA ILE A 3 17.59 -6.68 32.54
C ILE A 3 18.03 -5.21 32.64
N ASN A 4 19.34 -4.97 32.54
CA ASN A 4 19.92 -3.62 32.51
C ASN A 4 19.96 -3.12 31.05
N TYR A 5 19.43 -1.91 30.79
CA TYR A 5 19.39 -1.28 29.47
C TYR A 5 20.29 -0.04 29.33
N ASP A 6 21.11 0.30 30.33
CA ASP A 6 21.90 1.55 30.41
C ASP A 6 22.95 1.69 29.29
N ASN A 7 23.32 0.56 28.67
CA ASN A 7 24.31 0.51 27.60
C ASN A 7 23.70 0.60 26.19
N ILE A 8 22.37 0.67 26.06
CA ILE A 8 21.73 0.86 24.75
C ILE A 8 22.01 2.29 24.28
N LYS A 9 22.60 2.41 23.08
CA LYS A 9 22.95 3.71 22.46
C LYS A 9 22.09 4.06 21.27
N VAL A 10 21.39 3.09 20.69
CA VAL A 10 20.57 3.25 19.49
C VAL A 10 19.31 2.41 19.66
N ILE A 11 18.17 3.02 19.35
CA ILE A 11 16.87 2.35 19.22
C ILE A 11 16.38 2.67 17.81
N GLY A 12 16.17 1.64 17.01
CA GLY A 12 15.55 1.77 15.69
C GLY A 12 14.05 1.57 15.83
N PHE A 13 13.27 2.50 15.28
CA PHE A 13 11.83 2.37 15.16
C PHE A 13 11.50 2.08 13.71
N ASP A 14 10.67 1.07 13.49
CA ASP A 14 9.94 0.97 12.23
C ASP A 14 8.95 2.13 12.12
N ALA A 15 8.44 2.40 10.93
CA ALA A 15 7.67 3.59 10.62
C ALA A 15 6.19 3.27 10.40
N ASP A 16 5.88 2.61 9.28
CA ASP A 16 4.51 2.29 8.88
C ASP A 16 3.86 1.34 9.90
N ASP A 17 2.67 1.69 10.36
CA ASP A 17 1.89 0.96 11.37
C ASP A 17 2.64 0.75 12.72
N THR A 18 3.70 1.51 12.95
CA THR A 18 4.46 1.59 14.22
C THR A 18 4.48 3.01 14.78
N LEU A 19 4.77 4.00 13.94
CA LEU A 19 4.74 5.43 14.30
C LEU A 19 3.48 6.12 13.77
N TRP A 20 2.97 5.70 12.62
CA TRP A 20 1.79 6.27 12.00
C TRP A 20 0.95 5.20 11.29
N VAL A 21 -0.33 5.50 11.08
CA VAL A 21 -1.26 4.64 10.35
C VAL A 21 -0.85 4.54 8.88
N ASN A 22 -0.83 3.34 8.29
CA ASN A 22 -0.51 3.13 6.89
C ASN A 22 -1.36 2.04 6.19
N GLU A 23 -1.49 0.85 6.78
CA GLU A 23 -2.16 -0.30 6.12
C GLU A 23 -3.61 -0.01 5.71
N THR A 24 -4.35 0.81 6.48
CA THR A 24 -5.72 1.18 6.14
C THR A 24 -5.81 1.89 4.79
N TYR A 25 -4.81 2.68 4.42
CA TYR A 25 -4.78 3.38 3.13
C TYR A 25 -4.55 2.43 1.96
N PHE A 26 -3.76 1.36 2.16
CA PHE A 26 -3.61 0.30 1.17
C PHE A 26 -4.91 -0.49 1.01
N ARG A 27 -5.61 -0.81 2.10
CA ARG A 27 -6.92 -1.48 2.05
C ARG A 27 -7.99 -0.68 1.31
N ASP A 28 -8.04 0.63 1.55
CA ASP A 28 -8.97 1.50 0.85
C ASP A 28 -8.67 1.53 -0.66
N ALA A 29 -7.38 1.61 -1.03
CA ALA A 29 -6.94 1.58 -2.42
C ALA A 29 -7.26 0.24 -3.12
N GLU A 30 -7.02 -0.90 -2.46
CA GLU A 30 -7.41 -2.23 -2.96
C GLU A 30 -8.92 -2.29 -3.24
N GLN A 31 -9.75 -1.83 -2.30
CA GLN A 31 -11.20 -1.83 -2.46
C GLN A 31 -11.67 -0.93 -3.61
N GLU A 32 -11.08 0.25 -3.77
CA GLU A 32 -11.38 1.15 -4.88
C GLU A 32 -10.97 0.54 -6.22
N PHE A 33 -9.78 -0.05 -6.29
CA PHE A 33 -9.29 -0.77 -7.46
C PHE A 33 -10.21 -1.94 -7.84
N ALA A 34 -10.62 -2.76 -6.87
CA ALA A 34 -11.56 -3.86 -7.09
C ALA A 34 -12.92 -3.37 -7.62
N LYS A 35 -13.43 -2.25 -7.11
CA LYS A 35 -14.66 -1.62 -7.64
C LYS A 35 -14.48 -1.17 -9.08
N LEU A 36 -13.33 -0.58 -9.45
CA LEU A 36 -13.03 -0.14 -10.82
C LEU A 36 -13.01 -1.29 -11.82
N LEU A 37 -12.54 -2.46 -11.41
CA LEU A 37 -12.42 -3.63 -12.27
C LEU A 37 -13.56 -4.64 -12.13
N SER A 38 -14.60 -4.33 -11.34
CA SER A 38 -15.74 -5.22 -11.07
C SER A 38 -16.52 -5.70 -12.29
N GLN A 39 -16.37 -5.05 -13.45
CA GLN A 39 -16.94 -5.51 -14.72
C GLN A 39 -16.20 -6.72 -15.33
N PHE A 40 -14.95 -6.94 -14.92
CA PHE A 40 -14.10 -8.00 -15.46
C PHE A 40 -14.11 -9.24 -14.57
N GLU A 41 -14.21 -9.06 -13.25
CA GLU A 41 -14.07 -10.15 -12.29
C GLU A 41 -14.65 -9.78 -10.91
N THR A 42 -14.81 -10.76 -10.01
CA THR A 42 -15.27 -10.51 -8.64
C THR A 42 -14.20 -9.80 -7.78
N PRO A 43 -14.59 -8.96 -6.80
CA PRO A 43 -13.64 -8.26 -5.93
C PRO A 43 -12.60 -9.18 -5.28
N ASN A 44 -13.04 -10.28 -4.66
CA ASN A 44 -12.15 -11.25 -4.02
C ASN A 44 -11.10 -11.83 -4.98
N LYS A 45 -11.47 -12.02 -6.25
CA LYS A 45 -10.56 -12.56 -7.24
C LYS A 45 -9.63 -11.47 -7.78
N ILE A 46 -10.10 -10.23 -7.91
CA ILE A 46 -9.26 -9.07 -8.24
C ILE A 46 -8.16 -8.90 -7.18
N ASP A 47 -8.51 -8.93 -5.90
CA ASP A 47 -7.55 -8.79 -4.80
C ASP A 47 -6.49 -9.91 -4.82
N GLN A 48 -6.92 -11.15 -5.06
CA GLN A 48 -5.99 -12.29 -5.18
C GLN A 48 -5.03 -12.17 -6.36
N GLU A 49 -5.51 -11.70 -7.51
CA GLU A 49 -4.65 -11.54 -8.68
C GLU A 49 -3.75 -10.30 -8.58
N LEU A 50 -4.22 -9.21 -7.94
CA LEU A 50 -3.39 -8.05 -7.63
C LEU A 50 -2.21 -8.46 -6.73
N PHE A 51 -2.46 -9.20 -5.65
CA PHE A 51 -1.40 -9.71 -4.78
C PHE A 51 -0.37 -10.56 -5.55
N LYS A 52 -0.81 -11.43 -6.46
CA LYS A 52 0.11 -12.20 -7.31
C LYS A 52 0.93 -11.30 -8.24
N MET A 53 0.31 -10.27 -8.81
CA MET A 53 1.00 -9.29 -9.64
C MET A 53 2.07 -8.54 -8.84
N GLU A 54 1.76 -8.11 -7.62
CA GLU A 54 2.73 -7.49 -6.73
C GLU A 54 3.90 -8.41 -6.40
N MET A 55 3.64 -9.68 -6.05
CA MET A 55 4.70 -10.65 -5.77
C MET A 55 5.56 -10.93 -7.00
N LYS A 56 4.96 -10.99 -8.19
CA LYS A 56 5.67 -11.11 -9.47
C LYS A 56 6.56 -9.90 -9.74
N ASN A 57 6.09 -8.70 -9.41
CA ASN A 57 6.78 -7.44 -9.69
C ASN A 57 7.73 -6.98 -8.57
N LEU A 58 7.67 -7.62 -7.40
CA LEU A 58 8.51 -7.27 -6.23
C LEU A 58 10.01 -7.21 -6.55
N PRO A 59 10.61 -8.13 -7.35
CA PRO A 59 12.03 -8.03 -7.70
C PRO A 59 12.39 -6.84 -8.59
N VAL A 60 11.41 -6.22 -9.27
CA VAL A 60 11.61 -5.12 -10.22
C VAL A 60 11.25 -3.78 -9.59
N TYR A 61 10.10 -3.67 -8.95
CA TYR A 61 9.58 -2.41 -8.40
C TYR A 61 9.89 -2.23 -6.91
N GLY A 62 10.24 -3.30 -6.20
CA GLY A 62 10.38 -3.27 -4.75
C GLY A 62 9.05 -2.97 -4.05
N TYR A 63 9.15 -2.51 -2.80
CA TYR A 63 8.01 -2.17 -1.96
C TYR A 63 7.57 -0.70 -2.14
N GLY A 64 6.34 -0.41 -1.72
CA GLY A 64 5.80 0.94 -1.62
C GLY A 64 4.82 1.31 -2.73
N VAL A 65 4.19 2.48 -2.57
CA VAL A 65 3.03 2.93 -3.36
C VAL A 65 3.30 2.93 -4.87
N LYS A 66 4.49 3.32 -5.32
CA LYS A 66 4.80 3.37 -6.77
C LYS A 66 4.79 1.98 -7.39
N GLY A 67 5.39 1.00 -6.71
CA GLY A 67 5.37 -0.40 -7.17
C GLY A 67 3.96 -0.96 -7.16
N PHE A 68 3.19 -0.67 -6.11
CA PHE A 68 1.78 -1.04 -6.02
C PHE A 68 0.94 -0.49 -7.19
N VAL A 69 1.10 0.79 -7.52
CA VAL A 69 0.37 1.44 -8.64
C VAL A 69 0.78 0.87 -9.99
N LEU A 70 2.06 0.57 -10.21
CA LEU A 70 2.49 -0.09 -11.44
C LEU A 70 1.88 -1.49 -11.57
N SER A 71 1.82 -2.25 -10.48
CA SER A 71 1.13 -3.55 -10.43
C SER A 71 -0.37 -3.42 -10.70
N MET A 72 -1.06 -2.39 -10.18
CA MET A 72 -2.46 -2.12 -10.51
C MET A 72 -2.66 -1.83 -12.00
N VAL A 73 -1.78 -1.05 -12.62
CA VAL A 73 -1.82 -0.76 -14.06
C VAL A 73 -1.65 -2.04 -14.88
N GLU A 74 -0.63 -2.85 -14.58
CA GLU A 74 -0.39 -4.11 -15.28
C GLU A 74 -1.56 -5.09 -15.11
N MET A 75 -2.08 -5.21 -13.89
CA MET A 75 -3.24 -6.07 -13.59
C MET A 75 -4.49 -5.62 -14.34
N ALA A 76 -4.75 -4.31 -14.44
CA ALA A 76 -5.88 -3.78 -15.19
C ALA A 76 -5.77 -4.08 -16.70
N ILE A 77 -4.56 -4.02 -17.27
CA ILE A 77 -4.32 -4.41 -18.67
C ILE A 77 -4.54 -5.90 -18.85
N GLU A 78 -3.97 -6.73 -17.98
CA GLU A 78 -4.04 -8.20 -18.08
C GLU A 78 -5.46 -8.71 -17.90
N LEU A 79 -6.16 -8.29 -16.83
CA LEU A 79 -7.53 -8.72 -16.52
C LEU A 79 -8.53 -8.34 -17.61
N SER A 80 -8.35 -7.16 -18.20
CA SER A 80 -9.22 -6.66 -19.27
C SER A 80 -8.84 -7.18 -20.65
N ASN A 81 -7.77 -7.98 -20.78
CA ASN A 81 -7.20 -8.39 -22.06
C ASN A 81 -6.94 -7.18 -22.99
N GLY A 82 -6.37 -6.10 -22.42
CA GLY A 82 -6.04 -4.87 -23.13
C GLY A 82 -7.23 -3.97 -23.49
N THR A 83 -8.43 -4.24 -22.97
CA THR A 83 -9.64 -3.45 -23.29
C THR A 83 -10.03 -2.42 -22.22
N VAL A 84 -9.28 -2.34 -21.11
CA VAL A 84 -9.51 -1.35 -20.06
C VAL A 84 -9.48 0.08 -20.61
N SER A 85 -10.44 0.90 -20.19
CA SER A 85 -10.56 2.27 -20.69
C SER A 85 -9.49 3.21 -20.11
N ASN A 86 -9.15 4.26 -20.86
CA ASN A 86 -8.30 5.35 -20.36
C ASN A 86 -8.87 6.03 -19.11
N GLY A 87 -10.20 6.03 -18.95
CA GLY A 87 -10.86 6.56 -17.75
C GLY A 87 -10.55 5.73 -16.51
N VAL A 88 -10.52 4.40 -16.62
CA VAL A 88 -10.10 3.51 -15.52
C VAL A 88 -8.61 3.72 -15.21
N MET A 89 -7.75 3.81 -16.23
CA MET A 89 -6.32 4.08 -16.02
C MET A 89 -6.07 5.40 -15.30
N SER A 90 -6.81 6.45 -15.66
CA SER A 90 -6.71 7.76 -15.00
C SER A 90 -7.04 7.64 -13.51
N LYS A 91 -8.09 6.88 -13.17
CA LYS A 91 -8.47 6.64 -11.76
C LYS A 91 -7.45 5.82 -10.99
N ILE A 92 -6.81 4.82 -11.61
CA ILE A 92 -5.71 4.08 -10.96
C ILE A 92 -4.55 5.02 -10.60
N LEU A 93 -4.21 5.96 -11.49
CA LEU A 93 -3.19 6.96 -11.22
C LEU A 93 -3.62 7.96 -10.13
N GLU A 94 -4.91 8.30 -10.05
CA GLU A 94 -5.48 9.13 -8.98
C GLU A 94 -5.36 8.43 -7.63
N ILE A 95 -5.77 7.16 -7.51
CA ILE A 95 -5.59 6.34 -6.29
C ILE A 95 -4.13 6.41 -5.81
N GLY A 96 -3.18 6.17 -6.72
CA GLY A 96 -1.75 6.21 -6.39
C GLY A 96 -1.26 7.57 -5.90
N LYS A 97 -1.74 8.67 -6.52
CA LYS A 97 -1.40 10.03 -6.09
C LYS A 97 -2.01 10.35 -4.73
N ASP A 98 -3.24 9.91 -4.48
CA ASP A 98 -3.92 10.14 -3.21
C ASP A 98 -3.19 9.40 -2.09
N MET A 99 -2.76 8.15 -2.32
CA MET A 99 -1.92 7.40 -1.38
C MET A 99 -0.59 8.12 -1.06
N ILE A 100 0.10 8.66 -2.07
CA ILE A 100 1.37 9.39 -1.87
C ILE A 100 1.18 10.67 -1.04
N ASN A 101 0.02 11.31 -1.14
CA ASN A 101 -0.29 12.57 -0.47
C ASN A 101 -1.11 12.37 0.81
N LYS A 102 -1.22 11.14 1.33
CA LYS A 102 -1.87 10.91 2.62
C LYS A 102 -1.14 11.66 3.72
N ASP A 103 -1.91 12.32 4.58
CA ASP A 103 -1.39 12.94 5.78
C ASP A 103 -0.83 11.86 6.72
N VAL A 104 0.24 12.21 7.43
CA VAL A 104 0.85 11.32 8.42
C VAL A 104 0.04 11.44 9.72
N GLU A 105 -0.76 10.42 10.02
CA GLU A 105 -1.53 10.32 11.26
C GLU A 105 -0.77 9.46 12.28
N LEU A 106 -0.18 10.10 13.29
CA LEU A 106 0.60 9.43 14.34
C LEU A 106 -0.29 8.52 15.20
N LEU A 107 0.25 7.37 15.60
CA LEU A 107 -0.42 6.51 16.57
C LEU A 107 -0.39 7.14 17.98
N GLU A 108 -1.39 6.81 18.79
CA GLU A 108 -1.50 7.30 20.17
C GLU A 108 -0.23 6.96 20.98
N GLY A 109 0.29 7.96 21.70
CA GLY A 109 1.47 7.81 22.55
C GLY A 109 2.82 7.86 21.81
N VAL A 110 2.85 7.88 20.48
CA VAL A 110 4.11 7.96 19.71
C VAL A 110 4.89 9.23 20.04
N GLU A 111 4.22 10.39 20.08
CA GLU A 111 4.89 11.64 20.45
C GLU A 111 5.48 11.58 21.86
N GLU A 112 4.75 11.03 22.84
CA GLU A 112 5.21 10.91 24.22
C GLU A 112 6.43 9.97 24.33
N VAL A 113 6.39 8.82 23.66
CA VAL A 113 7.49 7.83 23.67
C VAL A 113 8.76 8.39 23.03
N LEU A 114 8.63 9.24 22.01
CA LEU A 114 9.75 9.84 21.32
C LEU A 114 10.25 11.15 21.98
N GLN A 115 9.46 11.73 22.88
CA GLN A 115 9.87 12.87 23.71
C GLN A 115 10.71 12.37 24.88
N ASN A 116 11.91 12.96 25.04
CA ASN A 116 12.80 12.71 26.18
C ASN A 116 12.44 13.61 27.37
#